data_AF-A0A7C7VP14-F1
#
_entry.id   AF-A0A7C7VP14-F1
#
_cell.length_a   1.000
_cell.length_b   1.000
_cell.length_c   1.000
_cell.angle_alpha   90.00
_cell.angle_beta   90.00
_cell.angle_gamma   90.00
#
_symmetry.space_group_name_H-M   'P 1'
#
loop_
_entity.id
_entity.type
_entity.pdbx_description
1 polymer ?
#
loop_
_entity_poly.entity_id
_entity_poly.type
_entity_poly.pdbx_seq_one_letter_code
_entity_poly.pdbx_strand_id
1 'polypeptide(L)' 'MSTIKVSKATLAELEALKEAMNAKSLEEVIRWFLKERRKRLLEEVFGVDRDRVKPFTEEDRGEDRS' A
#
# COMPACT_ATOMS: atom_id res chain seq x y z
N MET A 1 10.53 -13.22 15.60
CA MET A 1 10.21 -11.94 16.27
C MET A 1 11.38 -11.00 16.02
N SER A 2 11.14 -9.86 15.36
CA SER A 2 12.16 -8.84 15.12
C SER A 2 11.78 -7.58 15.89
N THR A 3 12.77 -6.77 16.25
CA THR A 3 12.53 -5.51 16.98
C THR A 3 13.05 -4.35 16.14
N ILE A 4 12.27 -3.28 16.07
CA ILE A 4 12.66 -2.03 15.41
C ILE A 4 12.80 -0.98 16.51
N LYS A 5 13.93 -0.29 16.54
CA LYS A 5 14.13 0.84 17.44
C LYS A 5 13.58 2.10 16.80
N VAL A 6 12.78 2.84 17.55
CA VAL A 6 12.21 4.12 17.13
C VAL A 6 12.40 5.15 18.25
N SER A 7 12.21 6.43 17.92
CA SER A 7 12.21 7.48 18.93
C SER A 7 11.01 7.35 19.87
N LYS A 8 11.11 7.90 21.09
CA LYS A 8 9.96 7.94 22.02
C LYS A 8 8.78 8.74 21.45
N ALA A 9 9.05 9.80 20.69
CA ALA A 9 8.03 10.61 20.04
C ALA A 9 7.25 9.78 19.01
N THR A 10 7.96 9.04 18.16
CA THR A 10 7.34 8.15 17.16
C THR A 10 6.50 7.06 17.82
N LEU A 11 6.95 6.50 18.94
CA LEU A 11 6.16 5.51 19.68
C LEU A 11 4.83 6.11 20.19
N ALA A 12 4.88 7.31 20.77
CA ALA A 12 3.68 8.01 21.25
C ALA A 12 2.69 8.32 20.12
N GLU A 13 3.18 8.72 18.95
CA GLU A 13 2.33 8.92 17.76
C GLU A 13 1.68 7.60 17.30
N LEU A 14 2.43 6.51 17.28
CA LEU A 14 1.89 5.19 16.90
C LEU A 14 0.84 4.68 17.89
N GLU A 15 1.02 4.95 19.19
CA GLU A 15 0.02 4.65 20.21
C GLU A 15 -1.25 5.49 20.06
N ALA A 16 -1.12 6.80 19.81
CA ALA A 16 -2.27 7.65 19.54
C ALA A 16 -3.05 7.19 18.29
N LEU A 17 -2.33 6.78 17.24
CA LEU A 17 -2.93 6.22 16.03
C LEU A 17 -3.61 4.87 16.29
N LYS A 18 -3.03 4.01 17.13
CA LYS A 18 -3.66 2.75 17.53
C LYS A 18 -5.03 2.99 18.16
N GLU A 19 -5.13 3.94 19.08
CA GLU A 19 -6.40 4.29 19.74
C GLU A 19 -7.39 4.92 18.75
N ALA A 20 -6.95 5.85 17.91
CA ALA A 20 -7.79 6.49 16.90
C ALA A 20 -8.34 5.49 15.86
N MET A 21 -7.58 4.46 15.53
CA MET A 21 -7.96 3.40 14.59
C MET A 21 -8.68 2.22 15.27
N ASN A 22 -8.79 2.23 16.61
CA ASN A 22 -9.24 1.09 17.41
C ASN A 22 -8.52 -0.22 17.04
N ALA A 23 -7.21 -0.12 16.77
CA ALA A 23 -6.39 -1.24 16.34
C ALA A 23 -5.96 -2.10 17.54
N LYS A 24 -5.79 -3.40 17.32
CA LYS A 24 -5.46 -4.36 18.37
C LYS A 24 -3.98 -4.28 18.78
N SER A 25 -3.10 -3.82 17.89
CA SER A 25 -1.67 -3.71 18.15
C SER A 25 -0.99 -2.64 17.29
N LEU A 26 0.21 -2.21 17.70
CA LEU A 26 1.06 -1.32 16.88
C LEU A 26 1.47 -1.98 15.55
N GLU A 27 1.60 -3.30 15.53
CA GLU A 27 1.92 -4.03 14.30
C GLU A 27 0.78 -3.93 13.27
N GLU A 28 -0.46 -3.97 13.72
CA GLU A 28 -1.63 -3.76 12.85
C GLU A 28 -1.63 -2.36 12.25
N VAL A 29 -1.34 -1.34 13.06
CA VAL A 29 -1.19 0.06 12.60
C VAL A 29 -0.08 0.17 11.56
N ILE A 30 1.12 -0.38 11.83
CA ILE A 30 2.24 -0.36 10.89
C ILE A 30 1.88 -1.06 9.58
N ARG A 31 1.25 -2.25 9.63
CA ARG A 31 0.82 -2.96 8.42
C ARG A 31 -0.21 -2.18 7.62
N TRP A 32 -1.13 -1.49 8.29
CA TRP A 32 -2.11 -0.64 7.63
C TRP A 32 -1.43 0.49 6.84
N PHE A 33 -0.49 1.23 7.47
CA PHE A 33 0.27 2.28 6.79
C PHE A 33 1.12 1.76 5.63
N LEU A 34 1.73 0.58 5.77
CA LEU A 34 2.49 -0.04 4.68
C LEU A 34 1.59 -0.36 3.47
N LYS A 35 0.37 -0.86 3.71
CA LYS A 35 -0.61 -1.11 2.64
C LYS A 35 -1.06 0.19 1.99
N GLU A 36 -1.39 1.19 2.80
CA GLU A 36 -1.84 2.50 2.30
C GLU A 36 -0.75 3.19 1.47
N ARG A 37 0.52 3.13 1.93
CA ARG A 37 1.65 3.66 1.15
C ARG A 37 1.82 2.94 -0.18
N ARG A 38 1.70 1.61 -0.22
CA ARG A 38 1.76 0.84 -1.47
C ARG A 38 0.62 1.22 -2.42
N LYS A 39 -0.61 1.34 -1.89
CA LYS A 39 -1.77 1.76 -2.67
C LYS A 39 -1.54 3.13 -3.30
N ARG A 40 -1.08 4.11 -2.52
CA ARG A 40 -0.79 5.46 -3.01
C ARG A 40 0.34 5.49 -4.04
N LEU A 41 1.38 4.69 -3.87
CA LEU A 41 2.45 4.57 -4.88
C LEU A 41 1.91 4.01 -6.20
N LEU A 42 1.04 2.99 -6.14
CA LEU A 42 0.39 2.48 -7.34
C LEU A 42 -0.52 3.55 -7.98
N GLU A 43 -1.24 4.33 -7.18
CA GLU A 43 -2.06 5.44 -7.68
C GLU A 43 -1.22 6.55 -8.32
N GLU A 44 -0.03 6.84 -7.80
CA GLU A 44 0.89 7.81 -8.38
C GLU A 44 1.47 7.30 -9.72
N VAL A 45 1.84 6.01 -9.78
CA VAL A 45 2.42 5.40 -10.97
C VAL A 45 1.38 5.20 -12.08
N PHE A 46 0.18 4.72 -11.74
CA PHE A 46 -0.89 4.44 -12.70
C PHE A 46 -1.82 5.64 -12.93
N GLY A 47 -1.80 6.65 -12.06
CA GLY A 47 -2.45 7.96 -12.22
C GLY A 47 -3.75 7.95 -13.03
N VAL A 48 -3.72 8.69 -14.15
CA VAL A 48 -4.80 8.87 -15.15
C VAL A 48 -5.14 7.59 -15.92
N ASP A 49 -4.23 6.62 -15.96
CA ASP A 49 -4.39 5.38 -16.72
C ASP A 49 -5.03 4.25 -15.91
N ARG A 50 -5.32 4.42 -14.61
CA ARG A 50 -5.95 3.37 -13.79
C ARG A 50 -7.27 2.85 -14.39
N ASP A 51 -8.06 3.74 -14.99
CA ASP A 51 -9.32 3.40 -15.69
C ASP A 51 -9.14 3.13 -17.19
N ARG A 52 -7.90 3.24 -17.71
CA ARG A 52 -7.54 3.00 -19.12
C ARG A 52 -6.74 1.71 -19.32
N VAL A 53 -6.17 1.16 -18.25
CA VAL A 53 -5.48 -0.13 -18.26
C VAL A 53 -6.53 -1.25 -18.31
N LYS A 54 -6.81 -1.73 -19.53
CA LYS A 54 -7.58 -2.95 -19.75
C LYS A 54 -6.68 -4.18 -19.64
N PRO A 55 -7.21 -5.35 -19.24
CA PRO A 55 -6.48 -6.61 -19.34
C PRO A 55 -5.96 -6.82 -20.76
N PHE A 56 -4.72 -7.30 -20.89
CA PHE A 56 -4.13 -7.62 -22.19
C PHE A 56 -4.93 -8.76 -22.85
N THR A 57 -5.42 -8.52 -24.05
CA THR A 57 -6.22 -9.47 -24.85
C THR A 57 -5.38 -10.08 -25.98
N GLU A 58 -5.87 -11.16 -26.58
CA GLU A 58 -5.22 -11.75 -27.76
C GLU A 58 -5.12 -10.75 -28.92
N GLU A 59 -6.07 -9.81 -29.04
CA GLU A 59 -6.08 -8.74 -30.05
C GLU A 59 -4.97 -7.69 -29.85
N ASP A 60 -4.45 -7.57 -28.62
CA ASP A 60 -3.33 -6.68 -28.32
C ASP A 60 -1.97 -7.31 -28.70
N ARG A 61 -1.95 -8.57 -29.20
CA ARG A 61 -0.73 -9.21 -29.72
C ARG A 61 -0.45 -8.73 -31.14
N GLY A 62 0.68 -8.04 -31.32
CA GLY A 62 1.14 -7.52 -32.63
C GLY A 62 1.69 -8.56 -33.61
N GLU A 63 1.56 -9.86 -33.31
CA GLU A 63 2.02 -10.95 -34.18
C GLU A 63 0.90 -11.96 -34.38
N ASP A 64 0.53 -12.13 -35.65
CA ASP A 64 -0.30 -13.24 -36.09
C ASP A 64 0.55 -14.52 -36.04
N ARG A 65 0.09 -15.52 -35.27
CA ARG A 65 0.75 -16.82 -35.12
C ARG A 65 0.07 -17.92 -35.94
N SER A 66 -0.61 -17.53 -37.02
CA SER A 66 -1.16 -18.43 -38.04
C SER A 66 -0.08 -19.16 -38.83
#